data_AF-A0A968MIM5-F1
#
_entry.id   AF-A0A968MIM5-F1
#
_cell.length_a   1.000
_cell.length_b   1.000
_cell.length_c   1.000
_cell.angle_alpha   90.00
_cell.angle_beta   90.00
_cell.angle_gamma   90.00
#
_symmetry.space_group_name_H-M   'P 1'
#
loop_
_entity.id
_entity.type
_entity.pdbx_description
1 polymer ?
#
loop_
_entity_poly.entity_id
_entity_poly.type
_entity_poly.pdbx_seq_one_letter_code
_entity_poly.pdbx_strand_id
1 'polypeptide(L)' 'MINRLTKIKTVGLCHGVYGGPDQVSHMLDMPYEDVEYRACGLNHIVFMSSLRDRKTGEDLYPKVKTVDWDADPLADWQR' A
#
# COMPACT_ATOMS: atom_id res chain seq x y z
N MET A 1 22.42 12.87 -6.81
CA MET A 1 21.86 12.40 -5.52
C MET A 1 22.91 12.53 -4.44
N ILE A 2 22.53 12.93 -3.22
CA ILE A 2 23.46 13.18 -2.10
C ILE A 2 24.35 11.94 -1.81
N ASN A 3 23.76 10.75 -1.87
CA ASN A 3 24.46 9.47 -1.70
C ASN A 3 25.45 9.10 -2.84
N ARG A 4 25.38 9.75 -4.01
CA ARG A 4 26.31 9.52 -5.15
C ARG A 4 27.44 10.54 -5.18
N LEU A 5 27.21 11.75 -4.68
CA LEU A 5 28.15 12.87 -4.76
C LEU A 5 28.96 13.05 -3.46
N THR A 6 28.56 12.42 -2.36
CA THR A 6 29.19 12.56 -1.04
C THR A 6 29.31 11.21 -0.34
N LYS A 7 30.15 11.13 0.70
CA LYS A 7 30.25 9.96 1.59
C LYS A 7 29.29 10.00 2.77
N ILE A 8 28.41 11.01 2.84
CA ILE A 8 27.46 11.18 3.94
C ILE A 8 26.40 10.09 3.84
N LYS A 9 26.12 9.40 4.95
CA LYS A 9 25.05 8.40 5.02
C LYS A 9 23.69 9.11 5.10
N THR A 10 22.84 8.90 4.11
CA THR A 10 21.52 9.54 4.01
C THR A 10 20.42 8.52 3.73
N VAL A 11 19.25 8.71 4.33
CA VAL A 11 18.02 7.97 4.04
C VAL A 11 16.94 8.97 3.64
N GLY A 12 16.23 8.70 2.54
CA GLY A 12 15.04 9.46 2.13
C GLY A 12 13.79 8.80 2.70
N LEU A 13 12.96 9.56 3.39
CA LEU A 13 11.70 9.08 3.98
C LEU A 13 10.52 9.71 3.26
N CYS A 14 9.45 8.94 3.07
CA CYS A 14 8.19 9.39 2.51
C CYS A 14 7.06 8.65 3.22
N HIS A 15 5.96 9.34 3.52
CA HIS A 15 4.78 8.75 4.15
C HIS A 15 3.86 8.02 3.15
N GLY A 16 4.07 8.20 1.84
CA GLY A 16 3.16 7.70 0.81
C GLY A 16 3.03 6.17 0.77
N VAL A 17 3.97 5.42 1.35
CA VAL A 17 3.90 3.95 1.43
C VAL A 17 2.76 3.45 2.33
N TYR A 18 2.26 4.28 3.25
CA TYR A 18 1.24 3.87 4.22
C TYR A 18 -0.20 4.06 3.71
N GLY A 19 -0.42 4.97 2.76
CA GLY A 19 -1.77 5.31 2.28
C GLY A 19 -2.46 4.18 1.52
N GLY A 20 -1.73 3.44 0.69
CA GLY A 20 -2.29 2.31 -0.07
C GLY A 20 -2.84 1.18 0.82
N PRO A 21 -2.07 0.67 1.79
CA PRO A 21 -2.55 -0.32 2.75
C PRO A 21 -3.73 0.17 3.61
N ASP A 22 -3.74 1.44 4.00
CA ASP A 22 -4.84 2.07 4.76
C ASP A 22 -6.15 2.08 3.96
N GLN A 23 -6.06 2.50 2.70
CA GLN A 23 -7.17 2.44 1.75
C GLN A 23 -7.67 0.99 1.56
N VAL A 24 -6.75 0.01 1.44
CA VAL A 24 -7.12 -1.40 1.34
C VAL A 24 -7.86 -1.88 2.57
N SER A 25 -7.43 -1.52 3.80
CA SER A 25 -8.16 -1.90 5.01
C SER A 25 -9.59 -1.38 5.02
N HIS A 26 -9.81 -0.13 4.59
CA HIS A 26 -11.17 0.42 4.47
C HIS A 26 -11.99 -0.27 3.37
N MET A 27 -11.40 -0.54 2.20
CA MET A 27 -12.07 -1.24 1.11
C MET A 27 -12.55 -2.64 1.51
N LEU A 28 -11.75 -3.36 2.30
CA LEU A 28 -12.03 -4.74 2.69
C LEU A 28 -12.75 -4.88 4.04
N ASP A 29 -13.02 -3.77 4.73
CA ASP A 29 -13.56 -3.74 6.11
C ASP A 29 -12.72 -4.62 7.07
N MET A 30 -11.40 -4.45 7.01
CA MET A 30 -10.43 -5.20 7.81
C MET A 30 -9.63 -4.26 8.73
N PRO A 31 -9.21 -4.70 9.93
CA PRO A 31 -8.25 -3.95 10.73
C PRO A 31 -6.94 -3.73 9.96
N TYR A 32 -6.38 -2.52 10.01
CA TYR A 32 -5.13 -2.16 9.33
C TYR A 32 -3.99 -3.12 9.66
N GLU A 33 -3.89 -3.52 10.93
CA GLU A 33 -2.89 -4.46 11.43
C GLU A 33 -3.00 -5.87 10.83
N ASP A 34 -4.14 -6.23 10.25
CA ASP A 34 -4.35 -7.52 9.59
C ASP A 34 -3.98 -7.48 8.10
N VAL A 35 -3.71 -6.29 7.54
CA VAL A 35 -3.22 -6.13 6.17
C VAL A 35 -1.69 -6.26 6.15
N GLU A 36 -1.20 -7.46 5.82
CA GLU A 36 0.22 -7.67 5.56
C GLU A 36 0.57 -7.28 4.12
N TYR A 37 1.57 -6.43 3.95
CA TYR A 37 2.00 -6.00 2.61
C TYR A 37 3.52 -5.89 2.49
N ARG A 38 3.99 -6.00 1.24
CA ARG A 38 5.35 -5.62 0.86
C ARG A 38 5.28 -4.55 -0.20
N ALA A 39 6.06 -3.50 -0.05
CA ALA A 39 6.12 -2.39 -0.99
C ALA A 39 7.51 -2.28 -1.62
N CYS A 40 7.55 -1.91 -2.90
CA CYS A 40 8.78 -1.62 -3.63
C CYS A 40 8.55 -0.51 -4.65
N GLY A 41 9.63 0.04 -5.22
CA GLY A 41 9.56 1.07 -6.27
C GLY A 41 10.42 2.29 -5.96
N LEU A 42 9.99 3.44 -6.48
CA LEU A 42 10.63 4.73 -6.29
C LEU A 42 9.82 5.60 -5.33
N ASN A 43 10.43 6.69 -4.87
CA ASN A 43 9.67 7.73 -4.18
C ASN A 43 8.53 8.25 -5.10
N HIS A 44 7.31 8.34 -4.57
CA HIS A 44 6.05 8.63 -5.29
C HIS A 44 5.62 7.64 -6.37
N ILE A 45 6.33 6.53 -6.57
CA ILE A 45 5.97 5.48 -7.53
C ILE A 45 6.18 4.14 -6.83
N VAL A 46 5.29 3.86 -5.88
CA VAL A 46 5.34 2.68 -5.02
C VAL A 46 4.31 1.67 -5.49
N PHE A 47 4.73 0.42 -5.58
CA PHE A 47 3.86 -0.72 -5.85
C PHE A 47 3.83 -1.61 -4.61
N MET A 48 2.64 -2.02 -4.21
CA MET A 48 2.49 -3.16 -3.32
C MET A 48 2.78 -4.41 -4.17
N SER A 49 3.81 -5.17 -3.82
CA SER A 49 4.22 -6.39 -4.53
C SER A 49 3.65 -7.66 -3.89
N SER A 50 3.16 -7.55 -2.65
CA SER A 50 2.33 -8.56 -2.01
C SER A 50 1.32 -7.89 -1.10
N LEU A 51 0.13 -8.47 -1.02
CA LEU A 51 -0.97 -8.03 -0.16
C LEU A 51 -1.69 -9.26 0.37
N ARG A 52 -1.64 -9.49 1.68
CA ARG A 52 -2.11 -10.71 2.33
C ARG A 52 -2.82 -10.42 3.64
N ASP A 53 -3.74 -11.29 4.00
CA ASP A 53 -4.27 -11.34 5.36
C ASP A 53 -3.20 -11.89 6.29
N ARG A 54 -2.82 -11.13 7.32
CA ARG A 54 -1.77 -11.51 8.28
C ARG A 54 -2.13 -12.76 9.08
N LYS A 55 -3.40 -12.99 9.38
CA LYS A 55 -3.89 -14.09 10.22
C LYS A 55 -3.99 -15.38 9.42
N THR A 56 -4.46 -15.31 8.19
CA THR A 56 -4.77 -16.50 7.37
C THR A 56 -3.71 -16.78 6.29
N GLY A 57 -2.94 -15.77 5.87
CA GLY A 57 -1.98 -15.84 4.78
C GLY A 57 -2.60 -15.75 3.37
N GLU A 58 -3.93 -15.59 3.28
CA GLU A 58 -4.66 -15.49 2.01
C GLU A 58 -4.20 -14.28 1.19
N ASP A 59 -4.17 -14.42 -0.14
CA ASP A 59 -3.93 -13.31 -1.06
C ASP A 59 -5.18 -12.41 -1.14
N LEU A 60 -5.01 -11.13 -0.86
CA LEU A 60 -6.10 -10.16 -0.83
C LEU A 60 -6.36 -9.50 -2.18
N TYR A 61 -5.45 -9.59 -3.16
CA TYR A 61 -5.65 -8.94 -4.46
C TYR A 61 -6.96 -9.34 -5.17
N PRO A 62 -7.38 -10.62 -5.18
CA PRO A 62 -8.67 -10.99 -5.76
C PRO A 62 -9.85 -10.25 -5.11
N LYS A 63 -9.85 -10.12 -3.78
CA LYS A 63 -10.91 -9.41 -3.03
C LYS A 63 -10.89 -7.91 -3.35
N VAL A 64 -9.71 -7.28 -3.32
CA VAL A 64 -9.54 -5.86 -3.67
C VAL A 64 -10.04 -5.57 -5.08
N LYS A 65 -9.68 -6.41 -6.05
CA LYS A 65 -10.11 -6.24 -7.44
C LYS A 65 -11.62 -6.31 -7.60
N THR A 66 -12.28 -7.24 -6.90
CA THR A 66 -13.75 -7.35 -6.94
C THR A 66 -14.39 -6.10 -6.35
N VAL A 67 -13.95 -5.66 -5.17
CA VAL A 67 -14.50 -4.47 -4.51
C VAL A 67 -14.28 -3.21 -5.35
N ASP A 68 -13.09 -3.02 -5.92
CA ASP A 68 -12.75 -1.89 -6.79
C ASP A 68 -13.62 -1.83 -8.05
N TRP A 69 -13.90 -2.99 -8.66
CA TRP A 69 -14.70 -3.07 -9.87
C TRP A 69 -16.19 -2.80 -9.65
N ASP A 70 -16.69 -3.15 -8.47
CA ASP A 70 -18.08 -2.94 -8.07
C ASP A 70 -18.31 -1.56 -7.42
N ALA A 71 -17.24 -0.81 -7.13
CA ALA A 71 -17.31 0.51 -6.51
C ALA A 71 -17.89 1.58 -7.46
N ASP A 72 -18.54 2.60 -6.87
CA ASP A 72 -18.93 3.79 -7.61
C ASP A 72 -17.67 4.46 -8.18
N PRO A 73 -17.59 4.74 -9.50
CA PRO A 73 -16.47 5.47 -10.08
C PRO A 73 -16.20 6.86 -9.45
N LEU A 74 -17.21 7.43 -8.78
CA LEU A 74 -17.15 8.67 -8.02
C LEU A 74 -17.13 8.45 -6.50
N ALA A 75 -16.90 7.22 -6.03
CA ALA A 75 -16.72 6.92 -4.62
C ALA A 75 -15.67 7.85 -4.02
N ASP A 76 -15.94 8.36 -2.82
CA ASP A 76 -15.03 9.22 -2.09
C ASP A 76 -13.88 8.37 -1.54
N TRP A 77 -12.86 8.14 -2.37
CA TRP A 77 -11.64 7.40 -2.01
C TRP A 77 -10.81 8.09 -0.91
N GLN A 78 -11.23 9.25 -0.41
CA GLN A 78 -10.52 10.08 0.57
C GLN A 78 -11.11 10.01 1.99
N ARG A 79 -11.99 9.06 2.31
CA ARG A 79 -12.50 8.85 3.67
C ARG A 79 -11.99 7.59 4.32
#